data_AF-A0A9W6L030-F1
#
_entry.id   AF-A0A9W6L030-F1
#
_cell.length_a   1.000
_cell.length_b   1.000
_cell.length_c   1.000
_cell.angle_alpha   90.00
_cell.angle_beta   90.00
_cell.angle_gamma   90.00
#
_symmetry.space_group_name_H-M   'P 1'
#
loop_
_entity.id
_entity.type
_entity.pdbx_description
1 polymer ?
#
loop_
_entity_poly.entity_id
_entity_poly.type
_entity_poly.pdbx_seq_one_letter_code
_entity_poly.pdbx_strand_id
1 'polypeptide(L)'
;MNDREEADARTVAARLAEIADLVERGALREARRRTARILADTDEPTQLLLAQCLQALERHPSVRVSQLRHLWRISDDDGRAIVEACAPRHDQLPTRPNHRDDAELRDKVRQAPRDLPTRWTTPTARRNRRPGDADTAAGRYFADRVEPEQDRDDRDDPMPLDYDRSALPPLRGLPCVVCRTERSSRDQHRRTDDGLCEDCRDSGRPGISPPPAPATRESWVIARCRYVADTSATPAECRARLRADWRHLARHDRATMTAWVAAQTT
;
A
#
# COMPACT_ATOMS: atom_id res chain seq x y z
N MET A 1 -22.64 -16.35 -43.02
CA MET A 1 -21.44 -17.00 -42.44
C MET A 1 -21.10 -16.45 -41.05
N ASN A 2 -21.67 -15.31 -40.63
CA ASN A 2 -21.44 -14.72 -39.30
C ASN A 2 -22.33 -15.32 -38.19
N ASP A 3 -23.53 -15.80 -38.50
CA ASP A 3 -24.48 -16.26 -37.46
C ASP A 3 -24.03 -17.54 -36.69
N ARG A 4 -23.14 -18.33 -37.30
CA ARG A 4 -22.61 -19.57 -36.68
C ARG A 4 -21.42 -19.29 -35.77
N GLU A 5 -20.67 -18.23 -36.05
CA GLU A 5 -19.52 -17.78 -35.26
C GLU A 5 -20.01 -17.00 -34.02
N GLU A 6 -21.05 -16.19 -34.18
CA GLU A 6 -21.73 -15.46 -33.10
C GLU A 6 -22.42 -16.40 -32.09
N ALA A 7 -22.95 -17.53 -32.57
CA ALA A 7 -23.51 -18.57 -31.71
C ALA A 7 -22.44 -19.29 -30.88
N ASP A 8 -21.20 -19.38 -31.36
CA ASP A 8 -20.12 -20.11 -30.70
C ASP A 8 -19.51 -19.29 -29.55
N ALA A 9 -19.25 -18.00 -29.77
CA ALA A 9 -18.72 -17.11 -28.74
C ALA A 9 -19.69 -16.90 -27.56
N ARG A 10 -20.98 -16.73 -27.82
CA ARG A 10 -22.00 -16.67 -26.75
C ARG A 10 -22.13 -17.99 -26.00
N THR A 11 -21.96 -19.12 -26.69
CA THR A 11 -21.94 -20.45 -26.07
C THR A 11 -20.72 -20.60 -25.16
N VAL A 12 -19.55 -20.14 -25.60
CA VAL A 12 -18.33 -20.09 -24.78
C VAL A 12 -18.54 -19.22 -23.53
N ALA A 13 -19.10 -18.02 -23.69
CA ALA A 13 -19.42 -17.13 -22.57
C ALA A 13 -20.36 -17.79 -21.54
N ALA A 14 -21.41 -18.47 -22.00
CA ALA A 14 -22.33 -19.21 -21.11
C ALA A 14 -21.63 -20.35 -20.36
N ARG A 15 -20.78 -21.12 -21.05
CA ARG A 15 -20.00 -22.21 -20.43
C ARG A 15 -18.98 -21.70 -19.41
N LEU A 16 -18.40 -20.50 -19.62
CA LEU A 16 -17.52 -19.84 -18.64
C LEU A 16 -18.27 -19.42 -17.38
N ALA A 17 -19.49 -18.90 -17.51
CA ALA A 17 -20.33 -18.56 -16.37
C ALA A 17 -20.68 -19.79 -15.51
N GLU A 18 -20.96 -20.94 -16.13
CA GLU A 18 -21.17 -22.21 -15.41
C GLU A 18 -19.92 -22.68 -14.66
N ILE A 19 -18.73 -22.47 -15.23
CA ILE A 19 -17.47 -22.78 -14.56
C ILE A 19 -17.26 -21.90 -13.34
N ALA A 20 -17.57 -20.60 -13.44
CA ALA A 20 -17.50 -19.69 -12.30
C ALA A 20 -18.38 -20.17 -11.13
N ASP A 21 -19.61 -20.59 -11.41
CA ASP A 21 -20.51 -21.14 -10.38
C ASP A 21 -19.98 -22.45 -9.75
N LEU A 22 -19.32 -23.31 -10.54
CA LEU A 22 -18.70 -24.55 -10.03
C LEU A 22 -17.53 -24.25 -9.11
N VAL A 23 -16.76 -23.21 -9.39
CA VAL A 23 -15.66 -22.75 -8.54
C VAL A 23 -16.21 -22.18 -7.22
N GLU A 24 -17.24 -21.34 -7.28
CA GLU A 24 -17.90 -20.78 -6.08
C GLU A 24 -18.47 -21.86 -5.16
N ARG A 25 -19.02 -22.95 -5.74
CA ARG A 25 -19.54 -24.11 -5.00
C ARG A 25 -18.47 -25.13 -4.59
N GLY A 26 -17.19 -24.87 -4.86
CA GLY A 26 -16.06 -25.74 -4.47
C GLY A 26 -15.85 -27.00 -5.33
N ALA A 27 -16.57 -27.13 -6.45
CA ALA A 27 -16.51 -28.30 -7.33
C ALA A 27 -15.32 -28.24 -8.33
N LEU A 28 -14.09 -28.05 -7.80
CA LEU A 28 -12.89 -27.72 -8.58
C LEU A 28 -12.49 -28.78 -9.64
N ARG A 29 -12.75 -30.07 -9.40
CA ARG A 29 -12.46 -31.13 -10.38
C ARG A 29 -13.36 -31.04 -11.60
N GLU A 30 -14.63 -30.70 -11.40
CA GLU A 30 -15.61 -30.57 -12.49
C GLU A 30 -15.37 -29.27 -13.28
N ALA A 31 -15.06 -28.18 -12.57
CA ALA A 31 -14.64 -26.93 -13.19
C ALA A 31 -13.46 -27.15 -14.16
N ARG A 32 -12.38 -27.80 -13.71
CA ARG A 32 -11.21 -28.11 -14.55
C ARG A 32 -11.55 -28.94 -15.78
N ARG A 33 -12.40 -29.98 -15.63
CA ARG A 33 -12.82 -30.82 -16.77
C ARG A 33 -13.58 -30.01 -17.81
N ARG A 34 -14.46 -29.09 -17.39
CA ARG A 34 -15.22 -28.23 -18.31
C ARG A 34 -14.34 -27.17 -18.96
N THR A 35 -13.41 -26.56 -18.22
CA THR A 35 -12.42 -25.63 -18.81
C THR A 35 -11.59 -26.31 -19.90
N ALA A 36 -11.10 -27.54 -19.65
CA ALA A 36 -10.32 -28.27 -20.64
C ALA A 36 -11.11 -28.59 -21.93
N ARG A 37 -12.42 -28.85 -21.82
CA ARG A 37 -13.29 -29.05 -22.98
C ARG A 37 -13.53 -27.77 -23.77
N ILE A 38 -13.76 -26.65 -23.09
CA ILE A 38 -13.89 -25.34 -23.76
C ILE A 38 -12.64 -25.05 -24.58
N LEU A 39 -11.45 -25.16 -23.97
CA LEU A 39 -10.19 -24.88 -24.67
C LEU A 39 -9.94 -25.81 -25.87
N ALA A 40 -10.43 -27.06 -25.84
CA ALA A 40 -10.29 -27.98 -26.96
C ALA A 40 -11.22 -27.68 -28.14
N ASP A 41 -12.38 -27.09 -27.87
CA ASP A 41 -13.44 -26.82 -28.86
C ASP A 41 -13.39 -25.40 -29.44
N THR A 42 -12.55 -24.52 -28.89
CA THR A 42 -12.53 -23.07 -29.19
C THR A 42 -11.52 -22.70 -30.27
N ASP A 43 -11.83 -21.71 -31.09
CA ASP A 43 -10.96 -21.14 -32.13
C ASP A 43 -9.78 -20.32 -31.56
N GLU A 44 -8.72 -20.19 -32.35
CA GLU A 44 -7.46 -19.56 -31.93
C GLU A 44 -7.59 -18.06 -31.50
N PRO A 45 -8.39 -17.22 -32.18
CA PRO A 45 -8.71 -15.86 -31.72
C PRO A 45 -9.36 -15.81 -30.34
N THR A 46 -10.34 -16.67 -30.08
CA THR A 46 -11.02 -16.74 -28.78
C THR A 46 -10.10 -17.29 -27.69
N GLN A 47 -9.25 -18.27 -27.99
CA GLN A 47 -8.22 -18.75 -27.06
C GLN A 47 -7.26 -17.63 -26.64
N LEU A 48 -6.85 -16.78 -27.59
CA LEU A 48 -5.98 -15.63 -27.32
C LEU A 48 -6.69 -14.60 -26.42
N LEU A 49 -7.96 -14.30 -26.68
CA LEU A 49 -8.75 -13.38 -25.86
C LEU A 49 -8.92 -13.91 -24.43
N LEU A 50 -9.15 -15.22 -24.27
CA LEU A 50 -9.22 -15.88 -22.96
C LEU A 50 -7.90 -15.78 -22.21
N ALA A 51 -6.77 -16.00 -22.88
CA ALA A 51 -5.44 -15.84 -22.27
C ALA A 51 -5.18 -14.40 -21.81
N GLN A 52 -5.59 -13.40 -22.59
CA GLN A 52 -5.49 -11.98 -22.23
C GLN A 52 -6.37 -11.63 -21.03
N CYS A 53 -7.58 -12.18 -20.97
CA CYS A 53 -8.47 -12.02 -19.82
C CYS A 53 -7.85 -12.62 -18.55
N LEU A 54 -7.30 -13.84 -18.62
CA LEU A 54 -6.61 -14.48 -17.50
C LEU A 54 -5.41 -13.66 -17.02
N GLN A 55 -4.57 -13.18 -17.94
CA GLN A 55 -3.43 -12.33 -17.61
C GLN A 55 -3.86 -11.02 -16.92
N ALA A 56 -4.99 -10.44 -17.32
CA ALA A 56 -5.57 -9.27 -16.65
C ALA A 56 -6.06 -9.61 -15.23
N LEU A 57 -6.65 -10.79 -15.04
CA LEU A 57 -7.13 -11.27 -13.74
C LEU A 57 -5.99 -11.54 -12.75
N GLU A 58 -4.83 -12.00 -13.20
CA GLU A 58 -3.65 -12.22 -12.34
C GLU A 58 -3.04 -10.92 -11.80
N ARG A 59 -3.35 -9.77 -12.41
CA ARG A 59 -2.82 -8.47 -11.99
C ARG A 59 -3.62 -7.86 -10.82
N HIS A 60 -2.97 -6.89 -10.17
CA HIS A 60 -3.55 -6.11 -9.07
C HIS A 60 -4.95 -5.53 -9.45
N PRO A 61 -5.92 -5.47 -8.52
CA PRO A 61 -7.31 -5.10 -8.83
C PRO A 61 -7.50 -3.78 -9.63
N SER A 62 -6.68 -2.75 -9.35
CA SER A 62 -6.72 -1.48 -10.09
C SER A 62 -6.31 -1.60 -11.56
N VAL A 63 -5.39 -2.53 -11.86
CA VAL A 63 -4.88 -2.80 -13.21
C VAL A 63 -5.80 -3.77 -13.94
N ARG A 64 -6.35 -4.77 -13.23
CA ARG A 64 -7.33 -5.75 -13.71
C ARG A 64 -8.53 -5.08 -14.37
N VAL A 65 -9.24 -4.21 -13.64
CA VAL A 65 -10.46 -3.55 -14.15
C VAL A 65 -10.15 -2.67 -15.37
N SER A 66 -9.03 -1.95 -15.33
CA SER A 66 -8.60 -1.09 -16.44
C SER A 66 -8.29 -1.90 -17.70
N GLN A 67 -7.70 -3.08 -17.56
CA GLN A 67 -7.34 -3.96 -18.68
C GLN A 67 -8.52 -4.72 -19.24
N LEU A 68 -9.40 -5.28 -18.40
CA LEU A 68 -10.64 -5.89 -18.86
C LEU A 68 -11.54 -4.87 -19.58
N ARG A 69 -11.61 -3.63 -19.09
CA ARG A 69 -12.32 -2.54 -19.78
C ARG A 69 -11.66 -2.18 -21.12
N HIS A 70 -10.34 -2.21 -21.19
CA HIS A 70 -9.63 -1.99 -22.45
C HIS A 70 -9.96 -3.09 -23.47
N LEU A 71 -9.89 -4.36 -23.06
CA LEU A 71 -10.24 -5.52 -23.90
C LEU A 71 -11.69 -5.42 -24.40
N TRP A 72 -12.65 -5.17 -23.50
CA TRP A 72 -14.06 -4.99 -23.87
C TRP A 72 -14.27 -3.90 -24.93
N ARG A 73 -13.52 -2.79 -24.85
CA ARG A 73 -13.66 -1.66 -25.77
C ARG A 73 -13.09 -1.94 -27.16
N ILE A 74 -12.08 -2.81 -27.26
CA ILE A 74 -11.44 -3.14 -28.54
C ILE A 74 -12.02 -4.39 -29.20
N SER A 75 -12.78 -5.20 -28.44
CA SER A 75 -13.47 -6.39 -28.94
C SER A 75 -14.75 -6.06 -29.70
N ASP A 76 -15.08 -6.96 -30.63
CA ASP A 76 -16.40 -7.10 -31.26
C ASP A 76 -17.46 -7.59 -30.26
N ASP A 77 -18.71 -7.66 -30.69
CA ASP A 77 -19.84 -7.99 -29.80
C ASP A 77 -19.69 -9.39 -29.16
N ASP A 78 -19.07 -10.32 -29.89
CA ASP A 78 -18.74 -11.67 -29.41
C ASP A 78 -17.60 -11.68 -28.39
N GLY A 79 -16.52 -10.96 -28.66
CA GLY A 79 -15.43 -10.80 -27.71
C GLY A 79 -15.86 -10.07 -26.45
N ARG A 80 -16.81 -9.13 -26.54
CA ARG A 80 -17.39 -8.46 -25.35
C ARG A 80 -18.10 -9.44 -24.43
N ALA A 81 -18.89 -10.37 -24.99
CA ALA A 81 -19.58 -11.39 -24.19
C ALA A 81 -18.59 -12.28 -23.42
N ILE A 82 -17.45 -12.62 -24.04
CA ILE A 82 -16.38 -13.40 -23.40
C ILE A 82 -15.67 -12.60 -22.29
N VAL A 83 -15.37 -11.32 -22.53
CA VAL A 83 -14.74 -10.45 -21.53
C VAL A 83 -15.67 -10.23 -20.33
N GLU A 84 -16.97 -10.06 -20.56
CA GLU A 84 -17.98 -9.97 -19.49
C GLU A 84 -18.09 -11.25 -18.68
N ALA A 85 -18.08 -12.42 -19.33
CA ALA A 85 -18.09 -13.70 -18.64
C ALA A 85 -16.82 -13.95 -17.79
N CYS A 86 -15.68 -13.39 -18.22
CA CYS A 86 -14.43 -13.44 -17.47
C CYS A 86 -14.32 -12.37 -16.36
N ALA A 87 -15.19 -11.36 -16.38
CA ALA A 87 -15.14 -10.29 -15.40
C ALA A 87 -15.62 -10.78 -14.02
N PRO A 88 -14.96 -10.39 -12.93
CA PRO A 88 -15.44 -10.73 -11.60
C PRO A 88 -16.85 -10.14 -11.40
N ARG A 89 -17.80 -10.99 -10.96
CA ARG A 89 -19.18 -10.59 -10.69
C ARG A 89 -19.21 -9.44 -9.68
N HIS A 90 -19.97 -8.40 -10.02
CA HIS A 90 -20.01 -7.13 -9.28
C HIS A 90 -20.44 -7.27 -7.81
N ASP A 91 -21.09 -8.37 -7.44
CA ASP A 91 -21.58 -8.62 -6.08
C ASP A 91 -20.48 -8.96 -5.05
N GLN A 92 -19.23 -9.15 -5.49
CA GLN A 92 -18.11 -9.44 -4.59
C GLN A 92 -17.16 -8.26 -4.35
N LEU A 93 -17.41 -7.09 -4.94
CA LEU A 93 -16.65 -5.89 -4.60
C LEU A 93 -17.40 -5.15 -3.48
N PRO A 94 -16.86 -5.09 -2.25
CA PRO A 94 -17.47 -4.27 -1.22
C PRO A 94 -17.62 -2.86 -1.78
N THR A 95 -18.86 -2.38 -1.81
CA THR A 95 -19.17 -1.02 -2.22
C THR A 95 -18.40 -0.11 -1.28
N ARG A 96 -17.38 0.58 -1.79
CA ARG A 96 -16.61 1.53 -0.98
C ARG A 96 -17.58 2.62 -0.51
N PRO A 97 -17.80 2.79 0.81
CA PRO A 97 -18.60 3.91 1.28
C PRO A 97 -17.90 5.21 0.88
N ASN A 98 -18.69 6.11 0.32
CA ASN A 98 -18.23 7.38 -0.22
C ASN A 98 -17.97 8.33 0.98
N HIS A 99 -16.84 8.17 1.66
CA HIS A 99 -16.49 9.03 2.79
C HIS A 99 -15.89 10.36 2.29
N ARG A 100 -16.69 11.41 2.40
CA ARG A 100 -16.26 12.80 2.23
C ARG A 100 -15.37 13.31 3.40
N ASP A 101 -15.09 12.47 4.41
CA ASP A 101 -14.23 12.77 5.57
C ASP A 101 -12.87 12.02 5.53
N ASP A 102 -12.41 11.70 4.32
CA ASP A 102 -11.36 10.72 4.03
C ASP A 102 -9.93 11.13 4.44
N ALA A 103 -9.68 12.41 4.78
CA ALA A 103 -8.32 12.90 5.02
C ALA A 103 -7.76 12.46 6.39
N GLU A 104 -8.55 12.57 7.45
CA GLU A 104 -8.12 12.19 8.80
C GLU A 104 -8.18 10.67 9.03
N LEU A 105 -9.13 9.98 8.37
CA LEU A 105 -9.22 8.52 8.41
C LEU A 105 -8.10 7.84 7.61
N ARG A 106 -7.70 8.38 6.45
CA ARG A 106 -6.54 7.83 5.69
C ARG A 106 -5.24 7.87 6.46
N ASP A 107 -5.01 8.88 7.29
CA ASP A 107 -3.78 8.99 8.07
C ASP A 107 -3.74 7.95 9.20
N LYS A 108 -4.90 7.64 9.80
CA LYS A 108 -5.02 6.59 10.84
C LYS A 108 -4.98 5.17 10.26
N VAL A 109 -5.58 4.94 9.10
CA VAL A 109 -5.56 3.63 8.39
C VAL A 109 -4.16 3.28 7.86
N ARG A 110 -3.28 4.27 7.69
CA ARG A 110 -1.91 4.11 7.16
C ARG A 110 -0.84 4.17 8.24
N GLN A 111 -1.22 4.11 9.52
CA GLN A 111 -0.28 4.12 10.62
C GLN A 111 0.22 2.68 10.85
N ALA A 112 1.51 2.44 10.63
CA ALA A 112 2.11 1.15 10.98
C ALA A 112 1.95 0.94 12.51
N PRO A 113 1.75 -0.29 13.02
CA PRO A 113 1.57 -0.55 14.45
C PRO A 113 2.68 0.03 15.36
N ARG A 114 3.88 0.25 14.82
CA ARG A 114 5.03 0.88 15.51
C ARG A 114 4.95 2.41 15.66
N ASP A 115 4.11 3.05 14.86
CA ASP A 115 3.88 4.51 14.86
C ASP A 115 2.68 4.88 15.77
N LEU A 116 2.02 3.87 16.35
CA LEU A 116 1.09 4.05 17.47
C LEU A 116 1.90 4.41 18.72
N PRO A 117 1.43 5.36 19.54
CA PRO A 117 2.06 5.67 20.82
C PRO A 117 2.00 4.45 21.73
N THR A 118 3.06 3.65 21.74
CA THR A 118 3.22 2.51 22.64
C THR A 118 3.59 3.05 24.01
N ARG A 119 2.61 3.04 24.93
CA ARG A 119 2.89 3.24 26.35
C ARG A 119 3.66 2.01 26.83
N TRP A 120 4.98 2.13 26.91
CA TRP A 120 5.82 1.16 27.61
C TRP A 120 5.37 1.11 29.07
N THR A 121 4.62 0.07 29.41
CA THR A 121 4.43 -0.33 30.80
C THR A 121 5.68 -1.10 31.20
N THR A 122 6.38 -0.61 32.22
CA THR A 122 7.58 -1.25 32.75
C THR A 122 7.22 -2.70 33.13
N PRO A 123 7.87 -3.72 32.54
CA PRO A 123 7.59 -5.10 32.90
C PRO A 123 7.96 -5.31 34.37
N THR A 124 6.98 -5.56 35.23
CA THR A 124 7.24 -5.94 36.61
C THR A 124 7.94 -7.31 36.61
N ALA A 125 9.02 -7.41 37.39
CA ALA A 125 9.85 -8.60 37.46
C ALA A 125 9.00 -9.83 37.82
N ARG A 126 8.90 -10.79 36.89
CA ARG A 126 8.20 -12.06 37.12
C ARG A 126 8.95 -12.84 38.20
N ARG A 127 8.30 -13.05 39.35
CA ARG A 127 8.76 -13.98 40.39
C ARG A 127 8.84 -15.40 39.77
N ASN A 128 9.98 -16.06 39.97
CA ASN A 128 10.33 -17.37 39.44
C ASN A 128 9.19 -18.39 39.56
N ARG A 129 8.75 -18.93 38.41
CA ARG A 129 7.80 -20.03 38.33
C ARG A 129 8.48 -21.34 38.78
N ARG A 130 7.99 -21.94 39.86
CA ARG A 130 8.13 -23.38 40.12
C ARG A 130 7.11 -24.16 39.26
N PRO A 131 7.32 -25.46 39.00
CA PRO A 131 6.43 -26.26 38.16
C PRO A 131 5.00 -26.25 38.72
N GLY A 132 4.03 -26.02 37.84
CA GLY A 132 2.65 -25.74 38.19
C GLY A 132 1.94 -26.94 38.80
N ASP A 133 1.47 -26.73 40.02
CA ASP A 133 0.44 -27.56 40.64
C ASP A 133 -0.92 -27.21 40.01
N ALA A 134 -1.76 -28.23 39.79
CA ALA A 134 -3.06 -28.11 39.14
C ALA A 134 -4.04 -27.19 39.92
N ASP A 135 -3.72 -26.91 41.18
CA ASP A 135 -4.50 -26.04 42.06
C ASP A 135 -4.12 -24.55 42.00
N THR A 136 -3.23 -24.17 41.07
CA THR A 136 -2.89 -22.77 40.83
C THR A 136 -4.05 -22.01 40.17
N ALA A 137 -4.13 -20.70 40.41
CA ALA A 137 -5.15 -19.82 39.80
C ALA A 137 -5.22 -19.91 38.26
N ALA A 138 -4.10 -20.27 37.61
CA ALA A 138 -4.06 -20.56 36.19
C ALA A 138 -4.78 -21.88 35.84
N GLY A 139 -4.61 -22.94 36.64
CA GLY A 139 -5.31 -24.22 36.45
C GLY A 139 -6.83 -24.07 36.57
N ARG A 140 -7.30 -23.33 37.59
CA ARG A 140 -8.72 -22.99 37.74
C ARG A 140 -9.23 -22.11 36.59
N TYR A 141 -8.43 -21.15 36.13
CA TYR A 141 -8.76 -20.32 34.97
C TYR A 141 -8.94 -21.13 33.68
N PHE A 142 -8.17 -22.21 33.47
CA PHE A 142 -8.34 -23.08 32.30
C PHE A 142 -9.48 -24.10 32.49
N ALA A 143 -9.73 -24.55 33.71
CA ALA A 143 -10.83 -25.48 34.02
C ALA A 143 -12.21 -24.81 33.90
N ASP A 144 -12.33 -23.55 34.35
CA ASP A 144 -13.57 -22.76 34.28
C ASP A 144 -13.71 -21.95 32.98
N ARG A 145 -12.78 -22.14 32.02
CA ARG A 145 -12.84 -21.47 30.72
C ARG A 145 -13.96 -22.09 29.89
N VAL A 146 -15.14 -21.50 29.97
CA VAL A 146 -16.15 -21.63 28.92
C VAL A 146 -15.53 -21.05 27.64
N GLU A 147 -15.28 -21.89 26.64
CA GLU A 147 -14.94 -21.37 25.32
C GLU A 147 -16.13 -20.54 24.86
N PRO A 148 -15.98 -19.22 24.64
CA PRO A 148 -17.07 -18.46 24.09
C PRO A 148 -17.44 -19.12 22.77
N GLU A 149 -18.72 -19.51 22.61
CA GLU A 149 -19.29 -19.66 21.26
C GLU A 149 -18.84 -18.44 20.48
N GLN A 150 -18.40 -18.64 19.24
CA GLN A 150 -17.79 -17.61 18.41
C GLN A 150 -18.72 -16.41 18.26
N ASP A 151 -18.72 -15.53 19.26
CA ASP A 151 -19.15 -14.15 19.18
C ASP A 151 -18.11 -13.55 18.26
N ARG A 152 -18.42 -13.67 16.97
CA ARG A 152 -17.87 -12.82 15.94
C ARG A 152 -18.32 -11.44 16.34
N ASP A 153 -17.49 -10.83 17.17
CA ASP A 153 -17.56 -9.43 17.48
C ASP A 153 -17.58 -8.75 16.10
N ASP A 154 -18.74 -8.21 15.71
CA ASP A 154 -18.98 -7.37 14.54
C ASP A 154 -18.21 -6.05 14.70
N ARG A 155 -16.97 -6.11 15.17
CA ARG A 155 -16.02 -5.01 15.19
C ARG A 155 -15.72 -4.70 13.75
N ASP A 156 -16.19 -3.54 13.32
CA ASP A 156 -15.73 -2.74 12.19
C ASP A 156 -14.61 -3.42 11.39
N ASP A 157 -15.00 -3.95 10.23
CA ASP A 157 -14.16 -4.58 9.21
C ASP A 157 -12.70 -4.12 9.34
N PRO A 158 -11.79 -4.94 9.93
CA PRO A 158 -10.45 -4.52 10.23
C PRO A 158 -9.76 -4.25 8.89
N MET A 159 -9.68 -2.96 8.55
CA MET A 159 -9.06 -2.46 7.33
C MET A 159 -7.79 -3.26 7.03
N PRO A 160 -7.72 -3.97 5.88
CA PRO A 160 -6.62 -4.90 5.63
C PRO A 160 -5.30 -4.14 5.65
N LEU A 161 -4.43 -4.53 6.58
CA LEU A 161 -3.07 -3.99 6.71
C LEU A 161 -2.32 -4.24 5.41
N ASP A 162 -1.84 -3.17 4.76
CA ASP A 162 -0.98 -3.26 3.58
C ASP A 162 0.40 -3.80 4.02
N TYR A 163 0.57 -5.12 3.96
CA TYR A 163 1.78 -5.81 4.43
C TYR A 163 3.04 -5.36 3.70
N ASP A 164 2.95 -5.06 2.39
CA ASP A 164 4.09 -4.62 1.59
C ASP A 164 4.58 -3.25 2.07
N ARG A 165 3.65 -2.31 2.28
CA ARG A 165 3.99 -0.99 2.82
C ARG A 165 4.44 -1.07 4.28
N SER A 166 3.84 -1.98 5.05
CA SER A 166 4.17 -2.18 6.46
C SER A 166 5.56 -2.80 6.66
N ALA A 167 6.01 -3.60 5.71
CA ALA A 167 7.34 -4.20 5.70
C ALA A 167 8.46 -3.17 5.45
N LEU A 168 8.15 -2.02 4.85
CA LEU A 168 9.14 -0.98 4.61
C LEU A 168 9.46 -0.22 5.91
N PRO A 169 10.73 -0.19 6.36
CA PRO A 169 11.13 0.67 7.47
C PRO A 169 10.93 2.14 7.08
N PRO A 170 10.58 3.03 8.03
CA PRO A 170 10.47 4.44 7.72
C PRO A 170 11.88 4.99 7.47
N LEU A 171 12.01 5.93 6.54
CA LEU A 171 13.27 6.67 6.38
C LEU A 171 13.64 7.30 7.72
N ARG A 172 14.85 7.02 8.20
CA ARG A 172 15.35 7.58 9.45
C ARG A 172 15.84 8.99 9.19
N GLY A 173 15.14 9.97 9.75
CA GLY A 173 15.51 11.38 9.69
C GLY A 173 15.43 11.99 8.29
N LEU A 174 16.20 13.05 8.07
CA LEU A 174 16.15 13.84 6.83
C LEU A 174 16.96 13.16 5.71
N PRO A 175 16.38 13.01 4.49
CA PRO A 175 17.09 12.46 3.35
C PRO A 175 18.17 13.42 2.83
N CYS A 176 19.07 12.88 2.00
CA CYS A 176 20.08 13.65 1.27
C CYS A 176 19.41 14.79 0.47
N VAL A 177 19.97 16.00 0.51
CA VAL A 177 19.41 17.15 -0.21
C VAL A 177 19.56 17.06 -1.73
N VAL A 178 20.50 16.23 -2.21
CA VAL A 178 20.79 16.00 -3.64
C VAL A 178 20.06 14.76 -4.16
N CYS A 179 20.48 13.56 -3.74
CA CYS A 179 19.95 12.30 -4.29
C CYS A 179 18.67 11.78 -3.62
N ARG A 180 18.24 12.41 -2.52
CA ARG A 180 17.04 12.02 -1.73
C ARG A 180 17.10 10.64 -1.06
N THR A 181 18.20 9.90 -1.18
CA THR A 181 18.42 8.64 -0.45
C THR A 181 18.55 8.90 1.06
N GLU A 182 18.22 7.87 1.85
CA GLU A 182 18.46 7.85 3.29
C GLU A 182 19.94 8.10 3.61
N ARG A 183 20.19 8.86 4.69
CA ARG A 183 21.54 9.18 5.15
C ARG A 183 21.92 8.24 6.28
N SER A 184 23.21 7.87 6.34
CA SER A 184 23.73 7.13 7.48
C SER A 184 23.49 7.89 8.79
N SER A 185 23.35 7.20 9.93
CA SER A 185 23.21 7.89 11.23
C SER A 185 24.41 8.79 11.52
N ARG A 186 25.61 8.42 11.05
CA ARG A 186 26.81 9.26 11.15
C ARG A 186 26.63 10.60 10.41
N ASP A 187 26.07 10.59 9.21
CA ASP A 187 25.83 11.81 8.44
C ASP A 187 24.75 12.69 9.05
N GLN A 188 23.71 12.09 9.63
CA GLN A 188 22.62 12.83 10.28
C GLN A 188 23.05 13.54 11.56
N HIS A 189 24.09 13.06 12.25
CA HIS A 189 24.56 13.60 13.53
C HIS A 189 25.89 14.36 13.42
N ARG A 190 26.26 14.83 12.22
CA ARG A 190 27.46 15.68 12.07
C ARG A 190 27.23 17.03 12.73
N ARG A 191 28.29 17.60 13.33
CA ARG A 191 28.25 18.94 13.96
C ARG A 191 27.85 20.03 12.96
N THR A 192 28.25 19.87 11.70
CA THR A 192 27.84 20.70 10.57
C THR A 192 27.05 19.82 9.62
N ASP A 193 25.73 19.88 9.70
CA ASP A 193 24.86 19.06 8.86
C ASP A 193 24.73 19.64 7.45
N ASP A 194 25.64 19.24 6.57
CA ASP A 194 25.66 19.61 5.14
C ASP A 194 24.49 19.01 4.33
N GLY A 195 23.65 18.17 4.95
CA GLY A 195 22.51 17.55 4.29
C GLY A 195 22.87 16.45 3.28
N LEU A 196 24.13 16.03 3.17
CA LEU A 196 24.59 15.05 2.16
C LEU A 196 24.72 13.63 2.72
N CYS A 197 24.48 12.62 1.87
CA CYS A 197 24.95 11.26 2.10
C CYS A 197 26.43 11.13 1.70
N GLU A 198 27.07 10.04 2.14
CA GLU A 198 28.46 9.69 1.81
C GLU A 198 28.73 9.74 0.29
N ASP A 199 27.96 9.03 -0.53
CA ASP A 199 28.16 9.00 -1.99
C ASP A 199 28.12 10.39 -2.66
N CYS A 200 27.17 11.24 -2.25
CA CYS A 200 27.06 12.60 -2.80
C CYS A 200 28.22 13.48 -2.36
N ARG A 201 28.71 13.28 -1.13
CA ARG A 201 29.86 14.01 -0.60
C ARG A 201 31.15 13.59 -1.30
N ASP A 202 31.35 12.29 -1.50
CA ASP A 202 32.51 11.73 -2.20
C ASP A 202 32.53 12.13 -3.68
N SER A 203 31.35 12.30 -4.27
CA SER A 203 31.18 12.84 -5.62
C SER A 203 31.34 14.37 -5.72
N GLY A 204 31.70 15.05 -4.62
CA GLY A 204 31.92 16.50 -4.59
C GLY A 204 30.66 17.34 -4.85
N ARG A 205 29.45 16.81 -4.56
CA ARG A 205 28.22 17.57 -4.75
C ARG A 205 28.11 18.70 -3.72
N PRO A 206 27.57 19.87 -4.11
CA PRO A 206 27.38 20.97 -3.16
C PRO A 206 26.25 20.63 -2.16
N GLY A 207 26.56 20.75 -0.87
CA GLY A 207 25.61 20.57 0.23
C GLY A 207 25.02 21.89 0.73
N ILE A 208 24.31 21.82 1.86
CA ILE A 208 23.80 22.99 2.57
C ILE A 208 24.99 23.77 3.14
N SER A 209 25.09 25.05 2.78
CA SER A 209 26.08 25.95 3.37
C SER A 209 25.81 26.18 4.86
N PRO A 210 26.84 26.17 5.72
CA PRO A 210 26.67 26.41 7.14
C PRO A 210 26.11 27.83 7.39
N PRO A 211 25.10 27.98 8.26
CA PRO A 211 24.58 29.30 8.61
C PRO A 211 25.61 30.10 9.42
N PRO A 212 25.49 31.45 9.45
CA PRO A 212 26.39 32.30 10.23
C PRO A 212 26.34 31.96 11.73
N ALA A 213 27.48 32.10 12.41
CA ALA A 213 27.60 31.79 13.82
C ALA A 213 26.95 32.87 14.72
N PRO A 214 26.33 32.49 15.86
CA PRO A 214 26.13 31.12 16.33
C PRO A 214 25.01 30.41 15.55
N ALA A 215 25.34 29.23 15.00
CA ALA A 215 24.40 28.42 14.25
C ALA A 215 23.41 27.73 15.22
N THR A 216 22.14 28.12 15.17
CA THR A 216 21.07 27.48 15.93
C THR A 216 20.46 26.32 15.12
N ARG A 217 19.74 25.42 15.79
CA ARG A 217 18.98 24.37 15.09
C ARG A 217 18.01 24.96 14.06
N GLU A 218 17.37 26.07 14.42
CA GLU A 218 16.46 26.81 13.55
C GLU A 218 17.16 27.35 12.29
N SER A 219 18.35 27.93 12.44
CA SER A 219 19.10 28.48 11.30
C SER A 219 19.53 27.38 10.32
N TRP A 220 19.82 26.17 10.81
CA TRP A 220 20.06 24.99 9.95
C TRP A 220 18.80 24.53 9.20
N VAL A 221 17.63 24.52 9.85
CA VAL A 221 16.36 24.19 9.18
C VAL A 221 16.06 25.22 8.09
N ILE A 222 16.26 26.51 8.36
CA ILE A 222 16.10 27.59 7.37
C ILE A 222 17.11 27.45 6.23
N ALA A 223 18.38 27.16 6.53
CA ALA A 223 19.41 26.95 5.51
C ALA A 223 19.06 25.79 4.59
N ARG A 224 18.50 24.69 5.13
CA ARG A 224 17.97 23.59 4.32
C ARG A 224 16.81 24.02 3.44
N CYS A 225 15.85 24.78 3.96
CA CYS A 225 14.70 25.27 3.19
C CYS A 225 15.16 26.16 2.03
N ARG A 226 16.12 27.07 2.27
CA ARG A 226 16.76 27.90 1.25
C ARG A 226 17.42 27.04 0.18
N TYR A 227 18.28 26.10 0.58
CA TYR A 227 18.94 25.19 -0.36
C TYR A 227 17.93 24.46 -1.26
N VAL A 228 16.84 23.93 -0.69
CA VAL A 228 15.80 23.24 -1.48
C VAL A 228 15.13 24.20 -2.45
N ALA A 229 14.82 25.42 -2.04
CA ALA A 229 14.23 26.43 -2.93
C ALA A 229 15.18 26.83 -4.05
N ASP A 230 16.45 27.08 -3.73
CA ASP A 230 17.48 27.53 -4.68
C ASP A 230 17.85 26.43 -5.70
N THR A 231 17.73 25.15 -5.31
CA THR A 231 18.09 24.00 -6.16
C THR A 231 16.92 23.30 -6.83
N SER A 232 15.69 23.80 -6.66
CA SER A 232 14.53 23.23 -7.35
C SER A 232 14.31 23.91 -8.69
N ALA A 233 14.06 23.14 -9.75
CA ALA A 233 13.82 23.69 -11.08
C ALA A 233 12.43 24.35 -11.20
N THR A 234 11.46 23.88 -10.41
CA THR A 234 10.09 24.38 -10.46
C THR A 234 9.50 24.61 -9.05
N PRO A 235 8.50 25.51 -8.91
CA PRO A 235 7.77 25.68 -7.65
C PRO A 235 7.03 24.40 -7.19
N ALA A 236 6.62 23.55 -8.14
CA ALA A 236 5.99 22.27 -7.83
C ALA A 236 7.00 21.30 -7.20
N GLU A 237 8.21 21.21 -7.77
CA GLU A 237 9.30 20.41 -7.23
C GLU A 237 9.73 20.90 -5.84
N CYS A 238 9.91 22.22 -5.67
CA CYS A 238 10.25 22.84 -4.39
C CYS A 238 9.23 22.44 -3.30
N ARG A 239 7.93 22.61 -3.58
CA ARG A 239 6.86 22.21 -2.66
C ARG A 239 6.86 20.71 -2.37
N ALA A 240 7.13 19.86 -3.37
CA ALA A 240 7.21 18.42 -3.17
C ALA A 240 8.37 18.03 -2.25
N ARG A 241 9.55 18.63 -2.45
CA ARG A 241 10.76 18.40 -1.64
C ARG A 241 10.57 18.88 -0.21
N LEU A 242 10.04 20.10 -0.01
CA LEU A 242 9.75 20.65 1.33
C LEU A 242 8.69 19.81 2.07
N ARG A 243 7.62 19.38 1.39
CA ARG A 243 6.61 18.47 2.00
C ARG A 243 7.20 17.13 2.41
N ALA A 244 8.10 16.57 1.61
CA ALA A 244 8.77 15.33 1.95
C ALA A 244 9.64 15.51 3.21
N ASP A 245 10.44 16.58 3.27
CA ASP A 245 11.26 16.89 4.43
C ASP A 245 10.41 17.14 5.68
N TRP A 246 9.29 17.87 5.57
CA TRP A 246 8.36 18.15 6.66
C TRP A 246 7.87 16.89 7.37
N ARG A 247 7.61 15.79 6.63
CA ARG A 247 7.17 14.51 7.21
C ARG A 247 8.22 13.89 8.12
N HIS A 248 9.50 14.13 7.86
CA HIS A 248 10.62 13.55 8.61
C HIS A 248 11.20 14.49 9.68
N LEU A 249 10.73 15.74 9.75
CA LEU A 249 11.14 16.70 10.79
C LEU A 249 10.45 16.42 12.13
N ALA A 250 11.15 16.75 13.21
CA ALA A 250 10.57 16.83 14.55
C ALA A 250 9.54 17.96 14.64
N ARG A 251 8.60 17.87 15.60
CA ARG A 251 7.49 18.83 15.74
C ARG A 251 7.93 20.29 15.81
N HIS A 252 9.01 20.59 16.53
CA HIS A 252 9.57 21.93 16.63
C HIS A 252 10.08 22.44 15.26
N ASP A 253 10.87 21.63 14.55
CA ASP A 253 11.43 22.00 13.26
C ASP A 253 10.36 22.12 12.15
N ARG A 254 9.26 21.38 12.26
CA ARG A 254 8.09 21.54 11.39
C ARG A 254 7.48 22.94 11.52
N ALA A 255 7.42 23.50 12.73
CA ALA A 255 6.90 24.85 12.95
C ALA A 255 7.79 25.90 12.27
N THR A 256 9.12 25.77 12.41
CA THR A 256 10.10 26.62 11.70
C THR A 256 9.92 26.57 10.19
N MET A 257 9.83 25.36 9.61
CA MET A 257 9.63 25.21 8.17
C MET A 257 8.30 25.81 7.70
N THR A 258 7.20 25.58 8.42
CA THR A 258 5.89 26.17 8.09
C THR A 258 5.95 27.70 8.11
N ALA A 259 6.57 28.29 9.14
CA ALA A 259 6.71 29.75 9.26
C ALA A 259 7.55 30.32 8.10
N TRP A 260 8.66 29.66 7.75
CA TRP A 260 9.50 30.06 6.63
C TRP A 260 8.74 29.98 5.30
N VAL A 261 8.01 28.89 5.04
CA VAL A 261 7.21 28.74 3.80
C VAL A 261 6.14 29.83 3.70
N ALA A 262 5.44 30.15 4.79
CA ALA A 262 4.44 31.21 4.80
C ALA A 262 5.04 32.59 4.46
N ALA A 263 6.25 32.88 4.96
CA ALA A 263 6.97 34.11 4.64
C ALA A 263 7.42 34.21 3.18
N GLN A 264 7.58 33.09 2.46
CA GLN A 264 7.94 33.08 1.03
C GLN A 264 6.74 33.23 0.08
N THR A 265 5.52 33.07 0.59
CA THR A 265 4.28 33.17 -0.20
C THR A 265 3.65 34.56 -0.16
N THR A 266 4.25 35.50 0.58
CA THR A 266 3.86 36.91 0.64
C THR A 266 4.67 37.69 -0.39
#